data_AF-A0A928JER4-F1
#
_entry.id   AF-A0A928JER4-F1
#
_cell.length_a   1.000
_cell.length_b   1.000
_cell.length_c   1.000
_cell.angle_alpha   90.00
_cell.angle_beta   90.00
_cell.angle_gamma   90.00
#
_symmetry.space_group_name_H-M   'P 1'
#
loop_
_entity.id
_entity.type
_entity.pdbx_description
1 polymer ?
#
loop_
_entity_poly.entity_id
_entity_poly.type
_entity_poly.pdbx_seq_one_letter_code
_entity_poly.pdbx_strand_id
1 'polypeptide(L)'
;MLLTLLLSLLLMASLFGLICAAVGLIQDRRLFTTAPKDIQAAARDHPERFPGQRMLGWKLAALCLLVMAGVFVYGGYDGIRQGYSFWRHFARFLTMLYLWKAFDIVCLDWLLLTKTHFFQHFYPETEGCAGYHSFGFNRMGQLIRITVFPFAAALMAGIAVWIGTGLRV
;
A
#
# COMPACT_ATOMS: atom_id res chain seq x y z
N MET A 1 8.41 9.44 17.56
CA MET A 1 7.40 8.36 17.70
C MET A 1 6.04 8.79 17.16
N LEU A 2 5.43 9.88 17.66
CA LEU A 2 4.13 10.35 17.14
C LEU A 2 4.12 10.57 15.62
N LEU A 3 5.10 11.31 15.08
CA LEU A 3 5.19 11.54 13.64
C LEU A 3 5.36 10.26 12.82
N THR A 4 6.11 9.27 13.33
CA THR A 4 6.24 7.96 12.69
C THR A 4 4.88 7.26 12.56
N LEU A 5 4.06 7.31 13.61
CA LEU A 5 2.71 6.76 13.59
C LEU A 5 1.81 7.53 12.62
N LEU A 6 1.86 8.86 12.62
CA LEU A 6 1.09 9.69 11.66
C LEU A 6 1.46 9.37 10.20
N LEU A 7 2.75 9.26 9.88
CA LEU A 7 3.20 8.88 8.54
C LEU A 7 2.79 7.45 8.18
N SER A 8 2.77 6.54 9.15
CA SER A 8 2.28 5.17 8.94
C SER A 8 0.78 5.15 8.66
N LEU A 9 -0.02 5.96 9.37
CA LEU A 9 -1.45 6.10 9.11
C LEU A 9 -1.73 6.70 7.73
N LEU A 10 -0.96 7.70 7.31
CA LEU A 10 -1.06 8.26 5.95
C LEU A 10 -0.69 7.22 4.89
N LEU A 11 0.32 6.37 5.15
CA LEU A 11 0.70 5.27 4.27
C LEU A 11 -0.43 4.23 4.13
N MET A 12 -1.08 3.86 5.24
CA MET A 12 -2.24 2.96 5.24
C MET A 12 -3.45 3.56 4.52
N ALA A 13 -3.77 4.83 4.80
CA ALA A 13 -4.87 5.54 4.17
C ALA A 13 -4.66 5.67 2.66
N SER A 14 -3.43 5.93 2.23
CA SER A 14 -3.07 5.98 0.81
C SER A 14 -3.18 4.62 0.13
N LEU A 15 -2.78 3.53 0.82
CA LEU A 15 -2.97 2.18 0.30
C LEU A 15 -4.46 1.85 0.12
N PHE A 16 -5.28 2.15 1.12
CA PHE A 16 -6.73 1.95 1.03
C PHE A 16 -7.35 2.81 -0.08
N GLY A 17 -6.94 4.08 -0.17
CA GLY A 17 -7.35 4.99 -1.24
C GLY A 17 -6.98 4.47 -2.63
N LEU A 18 -5.82 3.82 -2.78
CA LEU A 18 -5.41 3.19 -4.03
C LEU A 18 -6.34 2.03 -4.42
N ILE A 19 -6.77 1.21 -3.46
CA ILE A 19 -7.76 0.15 -3.70
C ILE A 19 -9.11 0.74 -4.09
N CYS A 20 -9.58 1.78 -3.39
CA CYS A 20 -10.82 2.48 -3.74
C CYS A 20 -10.76 3.10 -5.14
N ALA A 21 -9.63 3.70 -5.52
CA ALA A 21 -9.43 4.25 -6.86
C ALA A 21 -9.43 3.14 -7.93
N ALA A 22 -8.70 2.05 -7.69
CA ALA A 22 -8.61 0.91 -8.60
C ALA A 22 -9.97 0.24 -8.83
N VAL A 23 -10.64 -0.16 -7.75
CA VAL A 23 -11.85 -0.99 -7.78
C VAL A 23 -13.12 -0.15 -7.98
N GLY A 24 -13.15 1.07 -7.46
CA GLY A 24 -14.33 1.92 -7.49
C GLY A 24 -14.40 2.88 -8.68
N LEU A 25 -13.26 3.33 -9.21
CA LEU A 25 -13.21 4.35 -10.26
C LEU A 25 -12.58 3.84 -11.56
N ILE A 26 -11.39 3.24 -11.51
CA ILE A 26 -10.67 2.82 -12.72
C ILE A 26 -11.40 1.64 -13.38
N GLN A 27 -11.82 0.68 -12.56
CA GLN A 27 -12.58 -0.50 -12.94
C GLN A 27 -11.99 -1.29 -14.12
N ASP A 28 -10.67 -1.52 -14.09
CA ASP A 28 -9.93 -2.25 -15.12
C ASP A 28 -9.52 -3.62 -14.58
N ARG A 29 -9.88 -4.70 -15.30
CA ARG A 29 -9.58 -6.08 -14.91
C ARG A 29 -8.07 -6.35 -14.79
N ARG A 30 -7.22 -5.57 -15.46
CA ARG A 30 -5.75 -5.68 -15.38
C ARG A 30 -5.21 -5.38 -13.98
N LEU A 31 -5.98 -4.68 -13.15
CA LEU A 31 -5.62 -4.40 -11.76
C LEU A 31 -5.81 -5.60 -10.83
N PHE A 32 -6.47 -6.67 -11.29
CA PHE A 32 -6.68 -7.91 -10.51
C PHE A 32 -5.53 -8.91 -10.63
N THR A 33 -4.41 -8.58 -11.28
CA THR A 33 -3.27 -9.49 -11.49
C THR A 33 -2.73 -10.15 -10.22
N THR A 34 -2.92 -9.54 -9.06
CA THR A 34 -2.49 -10.05 -7.75
C THR A 34 -3.60 -10.77 -6.97
N ALA A 35 -4.84 -10.79 -7.47
CA ALA A 35 -5.98 -11.45 -6.84
C ALA A 35 -5.95 -12.99 -7.03
N PRO A 36 -6.76 -13.77 -6.31
CA PRO A 36 -6.97 -15.18 -6.59
C PRO A 36 -7.35 -15.45 -8.06
N LYS A 37 -6.90 -16.58 -8.62
CA LYS A 37 -7.02 -16.89 -10.06
C LYS A 37 -8.48 -16.99 -10.53
N ASP A 38 -9.37 -17.47 -9.68
CA ASP A 38 -10.81 -17.55 -9.94
C ASP A 38 -11.44 -16.16 -10.04
N ILE A 39 -11.06 -15.23 -9.15
CA ILE A 39 -11.47 -13.83 -9.23
C ILE A 39 -10.91 -13.17 -10.50
N GLN A 40 -9.65 -13.44 -10.86
CA GLN A 40 -9.05 -12.94 -12.10
C GLN A 40 -9.79 -13.41 -13.35
N ALA A 41 -10.23 -14.68 -13.36
CA ALA A 41 -10.97 -15.25 -14.48
C ALA A 41 -12.39 -14.68 -14.59
N ALA A 42 -13.00 -14.34 -13.45
CA ALA A 42 -14.36 -13.80 -13.40
C ALA A 42 -14.42 -12.29 -13.69
N ALA A 43 -13.44 -11.50 -13.24
CA ALA A 43 -13.44 -10.04 -13.32
C ALA A 43 -13.49 -9.51 -14.77
N ARG A 44 -14.38 -8.55 -15.02
CA ARG A 44 -14.57 -7.93 -16.34
C ARG A 44 -14.28 -6.45 -16.32
N ASP A 45 -13.97 -5.89 -17.49
CA ASP A 45 -13.90 -4.44 -17.65
C ASP A 45 -15.32 -3.86 -17.66
N HIS A 46 -15.53 -2.77 -16.92
CA HIS A 46 -16.82 -2.10 -16.86
C HIS A 46 -16.75 -0.75 -17.59
N PRO A 47 -17.83 -0.31 -18.25
CA PRO A 47 -17.88 1.04 -18.81
C PRO A 47 -17.85 2.10 -17.70
N GLU A 48 -17.46 3.32 -18.04
CA GLU A 48 -17.53 4.43 -17.08
C GLU A 48 -19.00 4.68 -16.69
N ARG A 49 -19.27 4.81 -15.39
CA ARG A 49 -20.60 5.10 -14.84
C ARG A 49 -20.95 6.58 -15.03
N PHE A 50 -19.94 7.44 -15.13
CA PHE A 50 -20.07 8.86 -15.46
C PHE A 50 -18.84 9.35 -16.24
N PRO A 51 -18.98 10.41 -17.06
CA PRO A 51 -17.89 10.92 -17.87
C PRO A 51 -16.65 11.29 -17.05
N GLY A 52 -15.51 10.69 -17.39
CA GLY A 52 -14.22 11.00 -16.75
C GLY A 52 -13.98 10.28 -15.42
N GLN A 53 -14.82 9.30 -15.07
CA GLN A 53 -14.62 8.42 -13.91
C GLN A 53 -13.22 7.79 -13.90
N ARG A 54 -12.78 7.22 -15.03
CA ARG A 54 -11.49 6.54 -15.10
C ARG A 54 -10.33 7.53 -14.99
N MET A 55 -10.46 8.71 -15.59
CA MET A 55 -9.47 9.79 -15.44
C MET A 55 -9.35 10.24 -13.97
N LEU A 56 -10.48 10.41 -13.27
CA LEU A 56 -10.49 10.72 -11.84
C LEU A 56 -9.81 9.63 -11.03
N GLY A 57 -10.12 8.36 -11.34
CA GLY A 57 -9.50 7.20 -10.71
C GLY A 57 -7.97 7.20 -10.85
N TRP A 58 -7.46 7.43 -12.06
CA TRP A 58 -6.01 7.50 -12.29
C TRP A 58 -5.34 8.69 -11.59
N LYS A 59 -5.99 9.86 -11.56
CA LYS A 59 -5.48 11.02 -10.81
C LYS A 59 -5.41 10.74 -9.31
N LEU A 60 -6.44 10.09 -8.76
CA LEU A 60 -6.48 9.70 -7.35
C LEU A 60 -5.43 8.63 -7.04
N ALA A 61 -5.26 7.63 -7.90
CA ALA A 61 -4.23 6.60 -7.75
C ALA A 61 -2.82 7.23 -7.78
N ALA A 62 -2.55 8.14 -8.72
CA ALA A 62 -1.29 8.88 -8.79
C ALA A 62 -1.05 9.70 -7.52
N LEU A 63 -2.07 10.41 -7.01
CA LEU A 63 -1.97 11.14 -5.75
C LEU A 63 -1.64 10.22 -4.57
N CYS A 64 -2.31 9.07 -4.47
CA CYS A 64 -2.04 8.08 -3.42
C CYS A 64 -0.59 7.59 -3.49
N LEU A 65 -0.09 7.25 -4.68
CA LEU A 65 1.31 6.84 -4.87
C LEU A 65 2.30 7.95 -4.50
N LEU A 66 1.99 9.21 -4.84
CA LEU A 66 2.79 10.37 -4.45
C LEU A 66 2.84 10.55 -2.93
N VAL A 67 1.72 10.38 -2.23
CA VAL A 67 1.68 10.43 -0.76
C VAL A 67 2.48 9.28 -0.17
N MET A 68 2.35 8.06 -0.71
CA MET A 68 3.13 6.89 -0.25
C MET A 68 4.64 7.13 -0.40
N ALA A 69 5.11 7.70 -1.51
CA ALA A 69 6.51 8.07 -1.65
C ALA A 69 6.89 9.22 -0.70
N GLY A 70 6.03 10.23 -0.62
CA GLY A 70 6.21 11.43 0.19
C GLY A 70 6.39 11.14 1.67
N VAL A 71 5.68 10.15 2.25
CA VAL A 71 5.84 9.82 3.67
C VAL A 71 7.23 9.27 4.01
N PHE A 72 7.87 8.52 3.09
CA PHE A 72 9.24 8.03 3.30
C PHE A 72 10.26 9.15 3.10
N VAL A 73 10.09 9.98 2.06
CA VAL A 73 10.95 11.15 1.81
C VAL A 73 10.91 12.11 3.00
N TYR A 74 9.70 12.49 3.43
CA TYR A 74 9.51 13.37 4.58
C TYR A 74 10.01 12.71 5.87
N GLY A 75 9.79 11.41 6.05
CA GLY A 75 10.28 10.66 7.21
C GLY A 75 11.81 10.66 7.32
N GLY A 76 12.52 10.58 6.20
CA GLY A 76 13.97 10.72 6.13
C GLY A 76 14.43 12.16 6.38
N TYR A 77 13.84 13.12 5.68
CA TYR A 77 14.15 14.55 5.85
C TYR A 77 13.99 15.02 7.30
N ASP A 78 12.87 14.66 7.93
CA ASP A 78 12.61 14.96 9.34
C ASP A 78 13.64 14.29 10.26
N GLY A 79 14.00 13.03 9.99
CA GLY A 79 15.05 12.33 10.73
C GLY A 79 16.41 13.02 10.64
N ILE A 80 16.78 13.53 9.46
CA ILE A 80 18.02 14.31 9.24
C ILE A 80 17.99 15.59 10.06
N ARG A 81 16.89 16.35 10.03
CA ARG A 81 16.74 17.59 10.83
C ARG A 81 16.82 17.34 12.32
N GLN A 82 16.30 16.21 12.78
CA GLN A 82 16.38 15.80 14.19
C GLN A 82 17.71 15.12 14.54
N GLY A 83 18.65 15.00 13.60
CA GLY A 83 19.97 14.40 13.83
C GLY A 83 19.91 12.91 14.20
N TYR A 84 18.96 12.17 13.63
CA TYR A 84 18.83 10.73 13.90
C TYR A 84 20.08 9.98 13.42
N SER A 85 20.57 9.06 14.26
CA SER A 85 21.57 8.07 13.85
C SER A 85 20.97 7.08 12.85
N PHE A 86 21.83 6.26 12.25
CA PHE A 86 21.40 5.15 11.38
C PHE A 86 20.32 4.29 12.03
N TRP A 87 20.54 3.83 13.26
CA TRP A 87 19.62 2.93 13.96
C TRP A 87 18.25 3.56 14.22
N ARG A 88 18.19 4.87 14.46
CA ARG A 88 16.91 5.55 14.68
C ARG A 88 16.14 5.75 13.36
N HIS A 89 16.82 6.02 12.25
CA HIS A 89 16.20 5.99 10.92
C HIS A 89 15.71 4.58 10.56
N PHE A 90 16.56 3.58 10.79
CA PHE A 90 16.24 2.18 10.54
C PHE A 90 14.98 1.76 11.30
N ALA A 91 14.94 2.00 12.62
CA ALA A 91 13.78 1.68 13.44
C ALA A 91 12.50 2.39 12.96
N ARG A 92 12.60 3.67 12.54
CA ARG A 92 11.47 4.42 11.98
C ARG A 92 10.92 3.75 10.72
N PHE A 93 11.77 3.53 9.72
CA PHE A 93 11.34 2.98 8.44
C PHE A 93 10.85 1.54 8.57
N LEU A 94 11.50 0.73 9.41
CA LEU A 94 11.07 -0.63 9.69
C LEU A 94 9.69 -0.66 10.35
N THR A 95 9.45 0.23 11.32
CA THR A 95 8.15 0.38 11.98
C THR A 95 7.07 0.75 10.96
N MET A 96 7.33 1.75 10.11
CA MET A 96 6.40 2.18 9.07
C MET A 96 6.05 1.04 8.10
N LEU A 97 7.05 0.29 7.62
CA LEU A 97 6.85 -0.83 6.70
C LEU A 97 6.05 -1.97 7.33
N TYR A 98 6.34 -2.33 8.58
CA TYR A 98 5.61 -3.40 9.25
C TYR A 98 4.20 -3.00 9.63
N LEU A 99 3.97 -1.77 10.08
CA LEU A 99 2.61 -1.27 10.32
C LEU A 99 1.80 -1.29 9.02
N TRP A 100 2.36 -0.75 7.94
CA TRP A 100 1.72 -0.78 6.61
C TRP A 100 1.37 -2.20 6.17
N LYS A 101 2.28 -3.16 6.40
CA LYS A 101 2.02 -4.56 6.04
C LYS A 101 1.02 -5.25 6.94
N ALA A 102 1.03 -4.96 8.24
CA ALA A 102 0.02 -5.47 9.16
C ALA A 102 -1.37 -4.98 8.75
N PHE A 103 -1.50 -3.70 8.37
CA PHE A 103 -2.73 -3.14 7.82
C PHE A 103 -3.17 -3.84 6.52
N ASP A 104 -2.26 -4.05 5.58
CA ASP A 104 -2.54 -4.79 4.34
C ASP A 104 -3.10 -6.20 4.63
N ILE A 105 -2.46 -6.95 5.53
CA ILE A 105 -2.90 -8.32 5.88
C ILE A 105 -4.27 -8.32 6.60
N VAL A 106 -4.45 -7.45 7.60
CA VAL A 106 -5.64 -7.47 8.46
C VAL A 106 -6.80 -6.73 7.82
N CYS A 107 -6.59 -5.51 7.33
CA CYS A 107 -7.65 -4.67 6.82
C CYS A 107 -7.98 -4.97 5.37
N LEU A 108 -7.00 -5.25 4.50
CA LEU A 108 -7.28 -5.50 3.09
C LEU A 108 -7.51 -6.99 2.81
N ASP A 109 -6.52 -7.83 3.08
CA ASP A 109 -6.57 -9.25 2.73
C ASP A 109 -7.59 -10.02 3.56
N TRP A 110 -7.73 -9.72 4.85
CA TRP A 110 -8.72 -10.38 5.71
C TRP A 110 -10.06 -9.67 5.67
N LEU A 111 -10.13 -8.43 6.16
CA LEU A 111 -11.41 -7.75 6.35
C LEU A 111 -12.06 -7.37 4.99
N LEU A 112 -11.39 -6.53 4.19
CA LEU A 112 -11.97 -5.99 2.96
C LEU A 112 -12.25 -7.09 1.92
N LEU A 113 -11.30 -8.02 1.72
CA LEU A 113 -11.44 -9.06 0.70
C LEU A 113 -12.39 -10.18 1.13
N THR A 114 -12.32 -10.66 2.38
CA THR A 114 -13.05 -11.88 2.79
C THR A 114 -14.29 -11.66 3.63
N LYS A 115 -14.39 -10.50 4.30
CA LYS A 115 -15.51 -10.20 5.22
C LYS A 115 -16.45 -9.13 4.70
N THR A 116 -15.96 -8.24 3.82
CA THR A 116 -16.81 -7.22 3.20
C THR A 116 -17.15 -7.61 1.78
N HIS A 117 -18.38 -7.30 1.35
CA HIS A 117 -18.79 -7.42 -0.05
C HIS A 117 -18.28 -6.24 -0.92
N PHE A 118 -17.14 -5.63 -0.54
CA PHE A 118 -16.62 -4.42 -1.18
C PHE A 118 -16.31 -4.66 -2.66
N PHE A 119 -15.58 -5.73 -2.97
CA PHE A 119 -15.23 -6.04 -4.36
C PHE A 119 -16.46 -6.44 -5.17
N GLN A 120 -17.35 -7.23 -4.59
CA GLN A 120 -18.60 -7.73 -5.20
C GLN A 120 -19.57 -6.60 -5.51
N HIS A 121 -19.56 -5.52 -4.72
CA HIS A 121 -20.34 -4.32 -5.02
C HIS A 121 -19.93 -3.66 -6.35
N PHE A 122 -18.64 -3.68 -6.67
CA PHE A 122 -18.11 -3.10 -7.91
C PHE A 122 -18.00 -4.11 -9.04
N TYR A 123 -17.82 -5.39 -8.71
CA TYR A 123 -17.64 -6.53 -9.61
C TYR A 123 -18.59 -7.67 -9.20
N PRO A 124 -19.91 -7.53 -9.41
CA PRO A 124 -20.88 -8.54 -8.97
C PRO A 124 -20.64 -9.89 -9.64
N GLU A 125 -20.01 -9.93 -10.82
CA GLU A 125 -19.67 -11.16 -11.52
C GLU A 125 -18.62 -12.03 -10.82
N THR A 126 -17.88 -11.50 -9.83
CA THR A 126 -16.94 -12.28 -9.02
C THR A 126 -17.62 -12.89 -7.79
N GLU A 127 -18.90 -12.61 -7.54
CA GLU A 127 -19.62 -13.15 -6.40
C GLU A 127 -19.62 -14.69 -6.41
N GLY A 128 -19.35 -15.29 -5.25
CA GLY A 128 -19.21 -16.74 -5.11
C GLY A 128 -17.84 -17.32 -5.48
N CYS A 129 -16.88 -16.51 -5.94
CA CYS A 129 -15.49 -16.97 -6.10
C CYS A 129 -14.91 -17.47 -4.77
N ALA A 130 -14.34 -18.67 -4.78
CA ALA A 130 -13.70 -19.32 -3.63
C ALA A 130 -12.53 -18.49 -3.05
N GLY A 131 -11.89 -17.67 -3.88
CA GLY A 131 -10.85 -16.73 -3.48
C GLY A 131 -11.28 -15.78 -2.37
N TYR A 132 -12.55 -15.36 -2.32
CA TYR A 132 -13.07 -14.50 -1.25
C TYR A 132 -13.21 -15.23 0.10
N HIS A 133 -13.21 -16.56 0.12
CA HIS A 133 -13.27 -17.34 1.35
C HIS A 133 -11.89 -17.84 1.82
N SER A 134 -10.84 -17.61 1.03
CA SER A 134 -9.51 -18.19 1.24
C SER A 134 -8.53 -17.15 1.81
N PHE A 135 -8.58 -16.94 3.13
CA PHE A 135 -7.61 -16.06 3.78
C PHE A 135 -6.17 -16.60 3.67
N GLY A 136 -5.26 -15.74 3.19
CA GLY A 136 -3.85 -16.05 3.05
C GLY A 136 -3.48 -16.82 1.78
N PHE A 137 -4.22 -16.63 0.68
CA PHE A 137 -3.80 -17.13 -0.63
C PHE A 137 -2.40 -16.60 -1.05
N ASN A 138 -1.97 -15.45 -0.50
CA ASN A 138 -0.69 -14.80 -0.79
C ASN A 138 0.37 -14.94 0.32
N ARG A 139 0.31 -15.98 1.17
CA ARG A 139 1.22 -16.16 2.31
C ARG A 139 2.70 -16.11 1.95
N MET A 140 3.10 -16.76 0.85
CA MET A 140 4.51 -16.74 0.41
C MET A 140 4.97 -15.34 0.01
N GLY A 141 4.14 -14.60 -0.73
CA GLY A 141 4.44 -13.21 -1.08
C GLY A 141 4.48 -12.29 0.15
N GLN A 142 3.61 -12.53 1.14
CA GLN A 142 3.61 -11.81 2.42
C GLN A 142 4.91 -12.07 3.21
N LEU A 143 5.33 -13.34 3.31
CA LEU A 143 6.58 -13.72 3.99
C LEU A 143 7.81 -13.11 3.32
N ILE A 144 7.90 -13.16 1.98
CA ILE A 144 9.01 -12.54 1.24
C ILE A 144 9.10 -11.04 1.57
N ARG A 145 7.97 -10.32 1.56
CA ARG A 145 7.95 -8.89 1.87
C ARG A 145 8.39 -8.60 3.31
N ILE A 146 7.90 -9.37 4.27
CA ILE A 146 8.31 -9.26 5.69
C ILE A 146 9.82 -9.45 5.83
N THR A 147 10.40 -10.43 5.13
CA THR A 147 11.85 -10.69 5.15
C THR A 147 12.66 -9.60 4.44
N VAL A 148 12.13 -8.98 3.38
CA VAL A 148 12.83 -7.92 2.61
C VAL A 148 12.80 -6.57 3.32
N PHE A 149 11.77 -6.27 4.13
CA PHE A 149 11.62 -4.96 4.76
C PHE A 149 12.79 -4.51 5.64
N PRO A 150 13.43 -5.37 6.46
CA PRO A 150 14.67 -4.99 7.15
C PRO A 150 15.75 -4.46 6.20
N PHE A 151 15.97 -5.11 5.06
CA PHE A 151 16.98 -4.65 4.09
C PHE A 151 16.59 -3.34 3.43
N ALA A 152 15.32 -3.18 3.07
CA ALA A 152 14.79 -1.91 2.53
C ALA A 152 14.90 -0.77 3.55
N ALA A 153 14.57 -1.02 4.83
CA ALA A 153 14.71 -0.06 5.91
C ALA A 153 16.17 0.33 6.17
N ALA A 154 17.09 -0.64 6.12
CA ALA A 154 18.52 -0.39 6.25
C ALA A 154 19.04 0.49 5.10
N LEU A 155 18.63 0.20 3.87
CA LEU A 155 19.00 1.00 2.69
C LEU A 155 18.50 2.46 2.84
N MET A 156 17.22 2.64 3.16
CA MET A 156 16.64 3.98 3.36
C MET A 156 17.34 4.74 4.51
N ALA A 157 17.67 4.06 5.61
CA ALA A 157 18.42 4.64 6.71
C ALA A 157 19.83 5.06 6.31
N GLY A 158 20.53 4.23 5.53
CA GLY A 158 21.84 4.53 4.98
C GLY A 158 21.82 5.77 4.08
N ILE A 159 20.84 5.84 3.17
CA ILE A 159 20.64 7.01 2.29
C ILE A 159 20.37 8.27 3.11
N ALA A 160 19.49 8.19 4.11
CA ALA A 160 19.16 9.36 4.96
C ALA A 160 20.39 9.86 5.73
N VAL A 161 21.20 8.96 6.28
CA VAL A 161 22.45 9.33 6.96
C VAL A 161 23.45 9.95 6.00
N TRP A 162 23.64 9.35 4.82
CA TRP A 162 24.56 9.85 3.80
C TRP A 162 24.21 11.28 3.33
N ILE A 163 22.93 11.52 3.04
CA ILE A 163 22.41 12.87 2.71
C ILE A 163 22.64 13.82 3.89
N GLY A 164 22.31 13.39 5.11
CA GLY A 164 22.47 14.19 6.32
C GLY A 164 23.92 14.57 6.63
N THR A 165 24.89 13.71 6.32
CA THR A 165 26.31 14.02 6.44
C THR A 165 26.78 15.00 5.36
N GLY A 166 26.29 14.87 4.13
CA GLY A 166 26.64 15.78 3.03
C GLY A 166 26.08 17.20 3.20
N LEU A 167 24.97 17.37 3.92
CA LEU A 167 24.37 18.68 4.23
C LEU A 167 25.02 19.43 5.41
N ARG A 168 25.97 18.80 6.12
CA ARG A 168 26.68 19.36 7.28
C ARG A 168 28.10 19.82 6.97
N VAL A 169 28.54 19.66 5.72
CA VAL A 169 29.81 20.20 5.18
C VAL A 169 29.53 21.56 4.58
#